data_AF-B7KAY0-F1
#
_entry.id   AF-B7KAY0-F1
#
_cell.length_a   1.000
_cell.length_b   1.000
_cell.length_c   1.000
_cell.angle_alpha   90.00
_cell.angle_beta   90.00
_cell.angle_gamma   90.00
#
_symmetry.space_group_name_H-M   'P 1'
#
loop_
_entity.id
_entity.type
_entity.pdbx_description
1 polymer ?
#
loop_
_entity_poly.entity_id
_entity_poly.type
_entity_poly.pdbx_seq_one_letter_code
_entity_poly.pdbx_strand_id
1 'polypeptide(L)'
;MSKCLEIMAIINWPEIRGWIQLLFIVIGGWIGVQNFFKQQAQMKFNNSYVILNHFKNSLEENDIEVWKNIVINSFESVGVEEGKFKFYNEQYSLPSLFISEGQGLLVSSEDKDNNTIEQANYGGSIRRISEQFDLIGYQIIYGNADLRLIYFELGQLMDTIYQWLGIDNLYYKYPYFSQMYRKNLKYFKGWSQKVYVRGC
;
A
#
# COMPACT_ATOMS: atom_id res chain seq x y z
N MET A 1 -68.48 27.09 -14.95
CA MET A 1 -67.82 27.55 -13.69
C MET A 1 -68.11 26.64 -12.51
N SER A 2 -69.31 26.05 -12.34
CA SER A 2 -69.60 25.18 -11.18
C SER A 2 -68.87 23.81 -11.20
N LYS A 3 -68.65 23.21 -12.38
CA LYS A 3 -67.90 21.93 -12.49
C LYS A 3 -66.44 22.03 -12.03
N CYS A 4 -65.78 23.18 -12.17
CA CYS A 4 -64.42 23.38 -11.66
C CYS A 4 -64.38 23.48 -10.13
N LEU A 5 -65.44 23.99 -9.50
CA LEU A 5 -65.57 24.08 -8.05
C LEU A 5 -65.86 22.70 -7.43
N GLU A 6 -66.64 21.85 -8.09
CA GLU A 6 -66.85 20.45 -7.66
C GLU A 6 -65.57 19.61 -7.76
N ILE A 7 -64.77 19.78 -8.81
CA ILE A 7 -63.47 19.07 -8.95
C ILE A 7 -62.48 19.52 -7.87
N MET A 8 -62.48 20.82 -7.49
CA MET A 8 -61.63 21.32 -6.40
C MET A 8 -62.05 20.82 -5.02
N ALA A 9 -63.33 20.48 -4.80
CA ALA A 9 -63.81 19.94 -3.53
C ALA A 9 -63.52 18.43 -3.35
N ILE A 10 -63.24 17.70 -4.43
CA ILE A 10 -62.90 16.26 -4.40
C ILE A 10 -61.42 16.04 -4.08
N ILE A 11 -60.57 17.05 -4.33
CA ILE A 11 -59.13 16.97 -4.14
C ILE A 11 -58.77 17.35 -2.71
N ASN A 12 -58.40 16.34 -1.90
CA ASN A 12 -57.95 16.54 -0.52
C ASN A 12 -56.53 17.16 -0.50
N TRP A 13 -56.47 18.49 -0.62
CA TRP A 13 -55.23 19.25 -0.73
C TRP A 13 -54.20 19.00 0.39
N PRO A 14 -54.60 18.89 1.68
CA PRO A 14 -53.70 18.48 2.75
C PRO A 14 -53.05 17.11 2.55
N GLU A 15 -53.79 16.15 2.00
CA GLU A 15 -53.30 14.79 1.75
C GLU A 15 -52.28 14.77 0.60
N ILE A 16 -52.57 15.46 -0.50
CA ILE A 16 -51.63 15.63 -1.61
C ILE A 16 -50.34 16.29 -1.14
N ARG A 17 -50.43 17.33 -0.30
CA ARG A 17 -49.26 17.96 0.31
C ARG A 17 -48.45 16.95 1.14
N GLY A 18 -49.11 16.10 1.93
CA GLY A 18 -48.46 15.05 2.71
C GLY A 18 -47.70 14.05 1.83
N TRP A 19 -48.30 13.60 0.74
CA TRP A 19 -47.66 12.70 -0.22
C TRP A 19 -46.46 13.35 -0.93
N ILE A 20 -46.56 14.63 -1.30
CA ILE A 20 -45.45 15.40 -1.88
C ILE A 20 -44.30 15.53 -0.88
N GLN A 21 -44.59 15.84 0.38
CA GLN A 21 -43.57 15.93 1.44
C GLN A 21 -42.88 14.59 1.66
N LEU A 22 -43.64 13.49 1.72
CA LEU A 22 -43.10 12.14 1.84
C LEU A 22 -42.20 11.80 0.65
N LEU A 23 -42.61 12.14 -0.58
CA LEU A 23 -41.79 11.96 -1.78
C LEU A 23 -40.44 12.69 -1.66
N PHE A 24 -40.44 13.95 -1.24
CA PHE A 24 -39.20 14.72 -1.05
C PHE A 24 -38.31 14.12 0.03
N ILE A 25 -38.88 13.61 1.13
CA ILE A 25 -38.12 12.95 2.20
C ILE A 25 -37.46 11.67 1.67
N VAL A 26 -38.19 10.85 0.92
CA VAL A 26 -37.66 9.60 0.34
C VAL A 26 -36.54 9.90 -0.66
N ILE A 27 -36.73 10.87 -1.56
CA ILE A 27 -35.71 11.27 -2.54
C ILE A 27 -34.47 11.84 -1.83
N GLY A 28 -34.66 12.73 -0.86
CA GLY A 28 -33.56 13.31 -0.09
C GLY A 28 -32.77 12.26 0.69
N GLY A 29 -33.48 11.31 1.32
CA GLY A 29 -32.87 10.16 1.99
C GLY A 29 -32.05 9.30 1.04
N TRP A 30 -32.60 8.98 -0.14
CA TRP A 30 -31.90 8.21 -1.17
C TRP A 30 -30.61 8.89 -1.65
N ILE A 31 -30.70 10.20 -1.96
CA ILE A 31 -29.53 11.00 -2.36
C ILE A 31 -28.49 11.04 -1.24
N GLY A 32 -28.92 11.21 0.02
CA GLY A 32 -28.03 11.22 1.18
C GLY A 32 -27.24 9.93 1.33
N VAL A 33 -27.91 8.78 1.21
CA VAL A 33 -27.26 7.46 1.26
C VAL A 33 -26.26 7.28 0.11
N GLN A 34 -26.64 7.66 -1.10
CA GLN A 34 -25.73 7.60 -2.26
C GLN A 34 -24.49 8.48 -2.07
N ASN A 35 -24.67 9.70 -1.56
CA ASN A 35 -23.57 10.62 -1.29
C ASN A 35 -22.65 10.09 -0.18
N PHE A 36 -23.21 9.48 0.87
CA PHE A 36 -22.41 8.87 1.93
C PHE A 36 -21.45 7.81 1.38
N PHE A 37 -21.92 6.89 0.54
CA PHE A 37 -21.04 5.87 -0.05
C PHE A 37 -19.97 6.46 -0.98
N LYS A 38 -20.34 7.46 -1.79
CA LYS A 38 -19.38 8.17 -2.65
C LYS A 38 -18.32 8.91 -1.82
N GLN A 39 -18.73 9.56 -0.74
CA GLN A 39 -17.83 10.26 0.18
C GLN A 39 -16.86 9.28 0.84
N GLN A 40 -17.34 8.12 1.29
CA GLN A 40 -16.48 7.09 1.87
C GLN A 40 -15.45 6.56 0.86
N ALA A 41 -15.86 6.33 -0.39
CA ALA A 41 -14.92 5.94 -1.45
C ALA A 41 -13.87 7.03 -1.70
N GLN A 42 -14.28 8.31 -1.76
CA GLN A 42 -13.37 9.44 -1.92
C GLN A 42 -12.37 9.56 -0.75
N MET A 43 -12.82 9.34 0.48
CA MET A 43 -11.95 9.37 1.66
C MET A 43 -10.88 8.28 1.59
N LYS A 44 -11.23 7.05 1.22
CA LYS A 44 -10.25 5.97 1.06
C LYS A 44 -9.21 6.31 0.00
N PHE A 45 -9.64 6.88 -1.13
CA PHE A 45 -8.74 7.33 -2.19
C PHE A 45 -7.79 8.42 -1.70
N ASN A 46 -8.31 9.48 -1.06
CA ASN A 46 -7.49 10.56 -0.50
C ASN A 46 -6.51 10.05 0.57
N ASN A 47 -6.96 9.20 1.50
CA ASN A 47 -6.13 8.59 2.53
C ASN A 47 -5.00 7.78 1.92
N SER A 48 -5.25 7.08 0.81
CA SER A 48 -4.23 6.29 0.11
C SER A 48 -3.12 7.19 -0.44
N TYR A 49 -3.44 8.35 -1.01
CA TYR A 49 -2.42 9.32 -1.41
C TYR A 49 -1.64 9.86 -0.22
N VAL A 50 -2.31 10.17 0.89
CA VAL A 50 -1.62 10.62 2.11
C VAL A 50 -0.66 9.55 2.62
N ILE A 51 -1.09 8.29 2.63
CA ILE A 51 -0.27 7.14 3.01
C ILE A 51 0.91 6.97 2.05
N LEU A 52 0.70 7.06 0.74
CA LEU A 52 1.76 6.98 -0.26
C LEU A 52 2.76 8.13 -0.14
N ASN A 53 2.28 9.33 0.18
CA ASN A 53 3.13 10.49 0.41
C ASN A 53 3.93 10.33 1.71
N HIS A 54 3.29 9.86 2.78
CA HIS A 54 3.95 9.55 4.05
C HIS A 54 5.02 8.49 3.87
N PHE A 55 4.72 7.41 3.13
CA PHE A 55 5.70 6.39 2.77
C PHE A 55 6.92 7.02 2.09
N LYS A 56 6.72 7.81 1.03
CA LYS A 56 7.81 8.48 0.31
C LYS A 56 8.63 9.42 1.20
N ASN A 57 7.99 10.12 2.13
CA ASN A 57 8.64 11.08 3.03
C ASN A 57 9.30 10.42 4.27
N SER A 58 8.92 9.19 4.61
CA SER A 58 9.48 8.46 5.76
C SER A 58 10.73 7.66 5.38
N LEU A 59 10.98 7.49 4.09
CA LEU A 59 12.18 6.85 3.58
C LEU A 59 13.32 7.88 3.48
N GLU A 60 14.53 7.41 3.73
CA GLU A 60 15.72 8.17 3.38
C GLU A 60 15.88 8.20 1.85
N GLU A 61 16.55 9.24 1.33
CA GLU A 61 16.67 9.51 -0.11
C GLU A 61 17.17 8.29 -0.92
N ASN A 62 18.01 7.46 -0.30
CA ASN A 62 18.63 6.30 -0.94
C ASN A 62 17.92 4.97 -0.67
N ASP A 63 16.87 4.89 0.16
CA ASP A 63 16.29 3.61 0.59
C ASP A 63 15.76 2.76 -0.58
N ILE A 64 15.12 3.43 -1.54
CA ILE A 64 14.61 2.76 -2.73
C ILE A 64 15.76 2.27 -3.61
N GLU A 65 16.85 3.04 -3.71
CA GLU A 65 18.01 2.67 -4.52
C GLU A 65 18.78 1.50 -3.90
N VAL A 66 18.94 1.52 -2.57
CA VAL A 66 19.49 0.42 -1.78
C VAL A 66 18.67 -0.86 -2.00
N TRP A 67 17.33 -0.77 -1.95
CA TRP A 67 16.47 -1.90 -2.26
C TRP A 67 16.65 -2.41 -3.70
N LYS A 68 16.69 -1.52 -4.70
CA LYS A 68 16.94 -1.94 -6.11
C LYS A 68 18.27 -2.68 -6.25
N ASN A 69 19.32 -2.17 -5.62
CA ASN A 69 20.65 -2.78 -5.64
C ASN A 69 20.63 -4.18 -5.02
N ILE A 70 19.95 -4.37 -3.90
CA ILE A 70 19.79 -5.71 -3.30
C ILE A 70 19.03 -6.64 -4.25
N VAL A 71 17.92 -6.17 -4.85
CA VAL A 71 17.13 -6.97 -5.81
C VAL A 71 18.01 -7.43 -6.98
N ILE A 72 18.72 -6.51 -7.62
CA ILE A 72 19.60 -6.81 -8.77
C ILE A 72 20.68 -7.82 -8.36
N ASN A 73 21.28 -7.63 -7.18
CA ASN A 73 22.32 -8.50 -6.68
C ASN A 73 21.82 -9.79 -6.02
N SER A 74 20.52 -10.04 -6.00
CA SER A 74 19.91 -11.28 -5.51
C SER A 74 19.53 -12.25 -6.64
N PHE A 75 19.69 -11.85 -7.91
CA PHE A 75 19.38 -12.71 -9.04
C PHE A 75 20.41 -13.83 -9.22
N GLU A 76 19.93 -15.03 -9.55
CA GLU A 76 20.75 -16.21 -9.84
C GLU A 76 21.73 -15.97 -11.01
N SER A 77 21.37 -15.11 -11.96
CA SER A 77 22.23 -14.73 -13.10
C SER A 77 23.54 -14.07 -12.68
N VAL A 78 23.62 -13.56 -11.45
CA VAL A 78 24.83 -12.96 -10.84
C VAL A 78 25.65 -14.02 -10.06
N GLY A 79 25.21 -15.29 -10.08
CA GLY A 79 25.88 -16.42 -9.44
C GLY A 79 25.65 -16.48 -7.93
N VAL A 80 24.47 -16.07 -7.48
CA VAL A 80 24.11 -15.96 -6.06
C VAL A 80 23.21 -17.12 -5.66
N GLU A 81 23.44 -17.68 -4.46
CA GLU A 81 22.57 -18.72 -3.92
C GLU A 81 21.19 -18.17 -3.53
N GLU A 82 20.16 -19.00 -3.62
CA GLU A 82 18.80 -18.63 -3.25
C GLU A 82 18.75 -18.08 -1.81
N GLY A 83 18.03 -16.98 -1.63
CA GLY A 83 17.89 -16.32 -0.33
C GLY A 83 19.10 -15.48 0.12
N LYS A 84 20.10 -15.29 -0.75
CA LYS A 84 21.23 -14.40 -0.54
C LYS A 84 21.28 -13.27 -1.57
N PHE A 85 22.11 -12.26 -1.31
CA PHE A 85 22.49 -11.25 -2.28
C PHE A 85 24.01 -11.07 -2.25
N LYS A 86 24.59 -10.69 -3.39
CA LYS A 86 26.03 -10.48 -3.53
C LYS A 86 26.38 -9.02 -3.33
N PHE A 87 27.46 -8.77 -2.61
CA PHE A 87 28.06 -7.45 -2.53
C PHE A 87 29.58 -7.59 -2.61
N TYR A 88 30.17 -6.94 -3.62
CA TYR A 88 31.53 -7.22 -4.09
C TYR A 88 31.77 -8.73 -4.32
N ASN A 89 32.58 -9.37 -3.47
CA ASN A 89 32.95 -10.78 -3.56
C ASN A 89 32.29 -11.66 -2.48
N GLU A 90 31.47 -11.06 -1.61
CA GLU A 90 30.82 -11.77 -0.51
C GLU A 90 29.32 -11.92 -0.76
N GLN A 91 28.73 -12.96 -0.18
CA GLN A 91 27.29 -13.20 -0.21
C GLN A 91 26.70 -13.02 1.19
N TYR A 92 25.62 -12.27 1.28
CA TYR A 92 24.93 -11.96 2.52
C TYR A 92 23.51 -12.51 2.48
N SER A 93 23.00 -12.95 3.63
CA SER A 93 21.64 -13.49 3.76
C SER A 93 20.58 -12.38 3.68
N LEU A 94 19.55 -12.55 2.84
CA LEU A 94 18.42 -11.61 2.76
C LEU A 94 17.66 -11.49 4.10
N PRO A 95 17.34 -12.58 4.82
CA PRO A 95 16.80 -12.51 6.18
C PRO A 95 17.57 -11.61 7.15
N SER A 96 18.90 -11.51 7.00
CA SER A 96 19.73 -10.68 7.88
C SER A 96 19.39 -9.19 7.78
N LEU A 97 18.81 -8.74 6.66
CA LEU A 97 18.35 -7.37 6.45
C LEU A 97 17.17 -6.98 7.36
N PHE A 98 16.47 -7.96 7.93
CA PHE A 98 15.33 -7.76 8.83
C PHE A 98 15.69 -7.96 10.31
N ILE A 99 16.96 -8.27 10.64
CA ILE A 99 17.43 -8.49 12.00
C ILE A 99 18.20 -7.24 12.42
N SER A 100 17.61 -6.38 13.28
CA SER A 100 18.30 -5.20 13.81
C SER A 100 18.32 -5.21 15.33
N GLU A 101 19.40 -5.71 15.92
CA GLU A 101 19.94 -5.01 17.08
C GLU A 101 21.01 -4.04 16.58
N GLY A 102 20.72 -2.75 16.64
CA GLY A 102 21.75 -1.70 16.66
C GLY A 102 22.16 -1.07 15.33
N GLN A 103 22.64 -1.81 14.32
CA GLN A 103 23.41 -1.17 13.23
C GLN A 103 22.97 -1.44 11.78
N GLY A 104 22.07 -2.39 11.54
CA GLY A 104 21.82 -2.83 10.16
C GLY A 104 23.07 -3.49 9.56
N LEU A 105 22.94 -4.11 8.38
CA LEU A 105 24.11 -4.61 7.67
C LEU A 105 24.88 -3.40 7.13
N LEU A 106 25.86 -2.91 7.90
CA LEU A 106 26.84 -1.92 7.45
C LEU A 106 27.91 -2.68 6.68
N VAL A 107 27.83 -2.65 5.35
CA VAL A 107 28.93 -3.17 4.54
C VAL A 107 29.84 -2.00 4.22
N SER A 108 31.07 -2.07 4.72
CA SER A 108 32.14 -1.13 4.36
C SER A 108 33.04 -1.81 3.35
N SER A 109 33.17 -1.22 2.17
CA SER A 109 34.25 -1.56 1.25
C SER A 109 35.37 -0.53 1.36
N GLU A 110 36.60 -1.02 1.52
CA GLU A 110 37.79 -0.21 1.27
C GLU A 110 38.09 -0.26 -0.23
N ASP A 111 37.73 0.81 -0.92
CA ASP A 111 38.15 1.02 -2.31
C ASP A 111 39.64 1.41 -2.30
N LYS A 112 40.53 0.44 -2.53
CA LYS A 112 42.00 0.61 -2.43
C LYS A 112 42.58 1.69 -3.35
N ASP A 113 41.85 2.10 -4.37
CA ASP A 113 42.29 3.11 -5.34
C ASP A 113 41.80 4.53 -5.02
N ASN A 114 40.72 4.70 -4.24
CA ASN A 114 40.05 6.00 -4.07
C ASN A 114 39.84 6.46 -2.62
N ASN A 115 40.26 5.69 -1.62
CA ASN A 115 40.16 6.05 -0.19
C ASN A 115 38.73 6.47 0.24
N THR A 116 37.70 5.99 -0.46
CA THR A 116 36.30 6.29 -0.18
C THR A 116 35.71 5.09 0.53
N ILE A 117 35.31 5.25 1.79
CA ILE A 117 34.58 4.24 2.55
C ILE A 117 33.12 4.41 2.18
N GLU A 118 32.61 3.56 1.30
CA GLU A 118 31.17 3.51 1.01
C GLU A 118 30.51 2.63 2.08
N GLN A 119 29.92 3.27 3.09
CA GLN A 119 29.07 2.60 4.08
C GLN A 119 27.63 2.62 3.58
N ALA A 120 27.18 1.47 3.07
CA ALA A 120 25.78 1.29 2.74
C ALA A 120 25.08 0.56 3.89
N ASN A 121 24.10 1.23 4.53
CA ASN A 121 23.26 0.66 5.56
C ASN A 121 22.08 -0.11 4.94
N TYR A 122 22.39 -1.27 4.34
CA TYR A 122 21.40 -2.11 3.66
C TYR A 122 20.28 -2.58 4.60
N GLY A 123 20.63 -2.92 5.85
CA GLY A 123 19.65 -3.37 6.84
C GLY A 123 18.70 -2.25 7.29
N GLY A 124 19.20 -1.02 7.45
CA GLY A 124 18.39 0.13 7.85
C GLY A 124 17.29 0.45 6.82
N SER A 125 17.64 0.48 5.54
CA SER A 125 16.69 0.77 4.45
C SER A 125 15.58 -0.27 4.35
N ILE A 126 15.92 -1.56 4.34
CA ILE A 126 14.93 -2.64 4.22
C ILE A 126 14.02 -2.70 5.44
N ARG A 127 14.58 -2.49 6.64
CA ARG A 127 13.79 -2.40 7.86
C ARG A 127 12.78 -1.26 7.79
N ARG A 128 13.20 -0.04 7.44
CA ARG A 128 12.30 1.12 7.32
C ARG A 128 11.19 0.88 6.31
N ILE A 129 11.51 0.36 5.13
CA ILE A 129 10.51 0.02 4.10
C ILE A 129 9.48 -0.96 4.68
N SER A 130 9.95 -2.00 5.36
CA SER A 130 9.10 -3.06 5.93
C SER A 130 8.23 -2.55 7.08
N GLU A 131 8.76 -1.69 7.95
CA GLU A 131 8.01 -1.01 9.00
C GLU A 131 6.90 -0.14 8.41
N GLN A 132 7.19 0.62 7.34
CA GLN A 132 6.17 1.41 6.65
C GLN A 132 5.11 0.51 5.98
N PHE A 133 5.50 -0.64 5.42
CA PHE A 133 4.54 -1.60 4.90
C PHE A 133 3.65 -2.22 5.98
N ASP A 134 4.15 -2.40 7.20
CA ASP A 134 3.34 -2.87 8.31
C ASP A 134 2.29 -1.83 8.73
N LEU A 135 2.68 -0.55 8.78
CA LEU A 135 1.76 0.57 9.00
C LEU A 135 0.71 0.67 7.88
N ILE A 136 1.11 0.51 6.62
CA ILE A 136 0.21 0.46 5.47
C ILE A 136 -0.77 -0.72 5.59
N GLY A 137 -0.25 -1.90 5.95
CA GLY A 137 -1.03 -3.11 6.16
C GLY A 137 -2.13 -2.89 7.19
N TYR A 138 -1.80 -2.24 8.32
CA TYR A 138 -2.77 -1.85 9.33
C TYR A 138 -3.89 -0.99 8.73
N GLN A 139 -3.56 0.10 8.04
CA GLN A 139 -4.57 1.01 7.46
C GLN A 139 -5.50 0.32 6.45
N ILE A 140 -4.96 -0.60 5.65
CA ILE A 140 -5.74 -1.36 4.66
C ILE A 140 -6.68 -2.36 5.34
N ILE A 141 -6.21 -3.09 6.37
CA ILE A 141 -7.01 -4.07 7.10
C ILE A 141 -8.24 -3.42 7.73
N TYR A 142 -8.10 -2.20 8.28
CA TYR A 142 -9.20 -1.44 8.85
C TYR A 142 -10.02 -0.66 7.81
N GLY A 143 -9.73 -0.83 6.52
CA GLY A 143 -10.53 -0.27 5.44
C GLY A 143 -10.38 1.24 5.24
N ASN A 144 -9.30 1.84 5.77
CA ASN A 144 -9.03 3.26 5.69
C ASN A 144 -8.38 3.68 4.37
N ALA A 145 -7.89 2.71 3.58
CA ALA A 145 -7.16 2.93 2.35
C ALA A 145 -7.62 2.01 1.21
N ASP A 146 -7.39 2.45 -0.01
CA ASP A 146 -7.56 1.71 -1.25
C ASP A 146 -6.25 0.96 -1.57
N LEU A 147 -6.28 -0.34 -1.29
CA LEU A 147 -5.17 -1.24 -1.58
C LEU A 147 -4.79 -1.27 -3.06
N ARG A 148 -5.73 -1.08 -3.99
CA ARG A 148 -5.43 -1.16 -5.42
C ARG A 148 -4.51 -0.03 -5.85
N LEU A 149 -4.76 1.18 -5.36
CA LEU A 149 -3.90 2.33 -5.62
C LEU A 149 -2.52 2.16 -4.98
N ILE A 150 -2.48 1.67 -3.74
CA ILE A 150 -1.22 1.42 -3.03
C ILE A 150 -0.39 0.36 -3.76
N TYR A 151 -1.01 -0.76 -4.14
CA TYR A 151 -0.35 -1.83 -4.87
C TYR A 151 0.11 -1.38 -6.27
N PHE A 152 -0.64 -0.50 -6.93
CA PHE A 152 -0.20 0.08 -8.20
C PHE A 152 1.14 0.81 -8.05
N GLU A 153 1.33 1.62 -7.01
CA GLU A 153 2.58 2.36 -6.81
C GLU A 153 3.70 1.51 -6.20
N LEU A 154 3.38 0.61 -5.25
CA LEU A 154 4.36 -0.05 -4.37
C LEU A 154 4.43 -1.56 -4.56
N GLY A 155 3.64 -2.14 -5.48
CA GLY A 155 3.46 -3.58 -5.63
C GLY A 155 4.76 -4.36 -5.74
N GLN A 156 5.71 -3.90 -6.57
CA GLN A 156 6.96 -4.64 -6.75
C GLN A 156 7.80 -4.69 -5.46
N LEU A 157 7.82 -3.60 -4.70
CA LEU A 157 8.49 -3.58 -3.41
C LEU A 157 7.76 -4.48 -2.41
N MET A 158 6.42 -4.44 -2.37
CA MET A 158 5.64 -5.31 -1.50
C MET A 158 5.88 -6.79 -1.82
N ASP A 159 5.87 -7.16 -3.11
CA ASP A 159 6.09 -8.53 -3.56
C ASP A 159 7.46 -9.05 -3.14
N THR A 160 8.51 -8.27 -3.41
CA THR A 160 9.90 -8.64 -3.07
C THR A 160 10.12 -8.73 -1.56
N ILE A 161 9.68 -7.74 -0.79
CA ILE A 161 9.80 -7.76 0.67
C ILE A 161 9.03 -8.93 1.26
N TYR A 162 7.80 -9.19 0.79
CA TYR A 162 7.01 -10.33 1.27
C TYR A 162 7.66 -11.68 0.95
N GLN A 163 8.28 -11.82 -0.23
CA GLN A 163 9.07 -13.00 -0.57
C GLN A 163 10.27 -13.17 0.34
N TRP A 164 11.04 -12.10 0.60
CA TRP A 164 12.22 -12.17 1.47
C TRP A 164 11.86 -12.52 2.93
N LEU A 165 10.74 -12.01 3.43
CA LEU A 165 10.20 -12.42 4.74
C LEU A 165 9.85 -13.91 4.79
N GLY A 166 9.54 -14.54 3.66
CA GLY A 166 9.20 -15.95 3.57
C GLY A 166 10.38 -16.90 3.76
N ILE A 167 11.60 -16.48 3.42
CA ILE A 167 12.81 -17.34 3.44
C ILE A 167 13.03 -17.98 4.81
N ASP A 168 12.98 -17.17 5.88
CA ASP A 168 13.16 -17.61 7.27
C ASP A 168 11.87 -17.49 8.10
N ASN A 169 10.70 -17.46 7.44
CA ASN A 169 9.39 -17.29 8.09
C ASN A 169 9.33 -16.08 9.05
N LEU A 170 9.87 -14.95 8.63
CA LEU A 170 9.95 -13.70 9.39
C LEU A 170 8.65 -12.88 9.38
N TYR A 171 7.54 -13.44 8.90
CA TYR A 171 6.23 -12.79 8.84
C TYR A 171 5.75 -12.25 10.18
N TYR A 172 6.17 -12.87 11.30
CA TYR A 172 5.79 -12.44 12.65
C TYR A 172 6.32 -11.05 13.01
N LYS A 173 7.39 -10.57 12.37
CA LYS A 173 7.96 -9.23 12.61
C LYS A 173 7.10 -8.11 12.03
N TYR A 174 6.37 -8.41 10.96
CA TYR A 174 5.50 -7.46 10.25
C TYR A 174 4.11 -8.09 10.06
N PRO A 175 3.36 -8.26 11.16
CA PRO A 175 2.14 -9.07 11.17
C PRO A 175 1.02 -8.46 10.32
N TYR A 176 0.86 -7.14 10.31
CA TYR A 176 -0.19 -6.48 9.55
C TYR A 176 0.11 -6.48 8.07
N PHE A 177 1.37 -6.23 7.68
CA PHE A 177 1.80 -6.36 6.30
C PHE A 177 1.57 -7.79 5.78
N SER A 178 2.06 -8.78 6.52
CA SER A 178 1.97 -10.19 6.13
C SER A 178 0.51 -10.65 6.05
N GLN A 179 -0.32 -10.26 7.01
CA GLN A 179 -1.75 -10.58 7.00
C GLN A 179 -2.47 -9.91 5.83
N MET A 180 -2.22 -8.63 5.59
CA MET A 180 -2.81 -7.86 4.49
C MET A 180 -2.43 -8.48 3.14
N TYR A 181 -1.14 -8.77 2.94
CA TYR A 181 -0.63 -9.32 1.70
C TYR A 181 -1.24 -10.72 1.43
N ARG A 182 -1.23 -11.61 2.42
CA ARG A 182 -1.83 -12.96 2.31
C ARG A 182 -3.31 -12.96 1.97
N LYS A 183 -4.10 -12.08 2.60
CA LYS A 183 -5.54 -11.97 2.34
C LYS A 183 -5.84 -11.56 0.88
N ASN A 184 -4.93 -10.84 0.24
CA ASN A 184 -5.14 -10.22 -1.06
C ASN A 184 -4.32 -10.84 -2.21
N LEU A 185 -3.52 -11.87 -1.92
CA LEU A 185 -2.59 -12.51 -2.88
C LEU A 185 -3.26 -12.96 -4.19
N LYS A 186 -4.52 -13.40 -4.12
CA LYS A 186 -5.31 -13.80 -5.31
C LYS A 186 -5.65 -12.63 -6.24
N TYR A 187 -5.75 -11.41 -5.71
CA TYR A 187 -6.10 -10.23 -6.49
C TYR A 187 -4.88 -9.59 -7.15
N PHE A 188 -3.73 -9.63 -6.47
CA PHE A 188 -2.47 -9.03 -6.95
C PHE A 188 -2.04 -9.54 -8.33
N LYS A 189 -2.23 -10.84 -8.62
CA LYS A 189 -1.89 -11.44 -9.92
C LYS A 189 -2.55 -10.76 -11.13
N GLY A 190 -3.71 -10.12 -10.93
CA GLY A 190 -4.45 -9.45 -12.00
C GLY A 190 -4.30 -7.93 -12.01
N TRP A 191 -3.52 -7.36 -11.08
CA TRP A 191 -3.38 -5.92 -10.96
C TRP A 191 -2.08 -5.44 -11.60
N SER A 192 -2.14 -4.28 -12.23
CA SER A 192 -0.95 -3.59 -12.73
C SER A 192 -0.17 -2.99 -11.57
N GLN A 193 1.15 -3.00 -11.69
CA GLN A 193 2.06 -2.38 -10.74
C GLN A 193 3.14 -1.59 -11.46
N LYS A 194 3.64 -0.56 -10.79
CA LYS A 194 4.80 0.20 -11.22
C LYS A 194 6.04 -0.68 -11.12
N VAL A 195 6.82 -0.70 -12.20
CA VAL A 195 8.07 -1.46 -12.29
C VAL A 195 9.23 -0.53 -11.99
N TYR A 196 9.97 -0.83 -10.93
CA TYR A 196 11.20 -0.17 -10.50
C TYR A 196 12.44 -0.88 -11.06
N VAL A 197 12.46 -2.21 -10.99
CA VAL A 197 13.53 -3.05 -11.54
C VAL A 197 12.89 -3.95 -12.59
N ARG A 198 13.38 -3.92 -13.83
CA ARG A 198 12.98 -4.92 -14.81
C ARG A 198 13.78 -6.18 -14.49
N GLY A 199 13.10 -7.28 -14.17
CA GLY A 199 13.77 -8.59 -14.16
C GLY A 199 14.44 -8.80 -15.52
N CYS A 200 15.71 -9.19 -15.51
CA CYS A 200 16.45 -9.59 -16.70
C CYS A 200 16.00 -10.97 -17.17
#